data_AF-A0A9D9H004-F1
#
_entry.id   AF-A0A9D9H004-F1
#
_cell.length_a   1.000
_cell.length_b   1.000
_cell.length_c   1.000
_cell.angle_alpha   90.00
_cell.angle_beta   90.00
_cell.angle_gamma   90.00
#
_symmetry.space_group_name_H-M   'P 1'
#
loop_
_entity.id
_entity.type
_entity.pdbx_description
1 polymer ?
#
loop_
_entity_poly.entity_id
_entity_poly.type
_entity_poly.pdbx_seq_one_letter_code
_entity_poly.pdbx_strand_id
1 'polypeptide(L)'
;MRRMGFCEEKGSGMDKALINSELYKLPPMRFSVSENRTTVTLFSYRPLSEINKQERLAACYQHACIKYVSGDLMTNQSLRERLGVEQKNYPMISRIIKDGIDSNLIKEADPENKNRRYVKYIPYWA
;
A
#
# COMPACT_ATOMS: atom_id res chain seq x y z
N MET A 1 -23.75 -12.48 13.65
CA MET A 1 -22.41 -12.11 14.17
C MET A 1 -22.34 -10.70 14.74
N ARG A 2 -22.83 -9.62 14.08
CA ARG A 2 -22.80 -8.25 14.65
C ARG A 2 -23.51 -8.10 16.00
N ARG A 3 -24.75 -8.60 16.12
CA ARG A 3 -25.50 -8.64 17.39
C ARG A 3 -24.86 -9.53 18.47
N MET A 4 -23.96 -10.43 18.08
CA MET A 4 -23.23 -11.32 18.99
C MET A 4 -21.85 -10.76 19.36
N GLY A 5 -21.48 -9.58 18.86
CA GLY A 5 -20.18 -8.95 19.15
C GLY A 5 -18.98 -9.48 18.36
N PHE A 6 -19.17 -10.45 17.46
CA PHE A 6 -18.06 -11.04 16.68
C PHE A 6 -17.67 -10.27 15.41
N CYS A 7 -18.59 -9.51 14.85
CA CYS A 7 -18.34 -8.72 13.65
C CYS A 7 -18.80 -7.28 13.85
N GLU A 8 -18.10 -6.37 13.21
CA GLU A 8 -18.42 -4.96 13.21
C GLU A 8 -19.26 -4.61 11.96
N GLU A 9 -18.98 -3.45 11.36
CA GLU A 9 -19.59 -3.02 10.11
C GLU A 9 -18.94 -3.72 8.91
N LYS A 10 -19.68 -3.78 7.80
CA LYS A 10 -19.22 -4.43 6.59
C LYS A 10 -17.96 -3.72 6.08
N GLY A 11 -16.86 -4.47 5.93
CA GLY A 11 -15.59 -3.94 5.43
C GLY A 11 -14.58 -3.58 6.53
N SER A 12 -15.03 -3.16 7.72
CA SER A 12 -14.13 -2.62 8.76
C SER A 12 -13.04 -3.62 9.20
N GLY A 13 -13.36 -4.92 9.24
CA GLY A 13 -12.39 -5.95 9.59
C GLY A 13 -11.24 -6.05 8.60
N MET A 14 -11.52 -5.91 7.30
CA MET A 14 -10.48 -5.92 6.26
C MET A 14 -9.63 -4.66 6.34
N ASP A 15 -10.26 -3.49 6.50
CA ASP A 15 -9.55 -2.22 6.63
C ASP A 15 -8.61 -2.25 7.82
N LYS A 16 -9.09 -2.72 8.98
CA LYS A 16 -8.25 -2.92 10.17
C LYS A 16 -7.10 -3.87 9.91
N ALA A 17 -7.33 -4.98 9.22
CA ALA A 17 -6.27 -5.93 8.92
C ALA A 17 -5.19 -5.28 8.04
N LEU A 18 -5.59 -4.55 6.98
CA LEU A 18 -4.68 -3.82 6.09
C LEU A 18 -3.89 -2.73 6.83
N ILE A 19 -4.58 -1.90 7.62
CA ILE A 19 -3.97 -0.83 8.42
C ILE A 19 -2.97 -1.40 9.44
N ASN A 20 -3.33 -2.48 10.15
CA ASN A 20 -2.41 -3.12 11.09
C ASN A 20 -1.23 -3.78 10.36
N SER A 21 -1.47 -4.41 9.20
CA SER A 21 -0.39 -4.93 8.36
C SER A 21 0.60 -3.83 7.95
N GLU A 22 0.09 -2.62 7.71
CA GLU A 22 0.89 -1.44 7.44
C GLU A 22 1.72 -1.01 8.66
N LEU A 23 1.04 -0.85 9.79
CA LEU A 23 1.59 -0.37 11.06
C LEU A 23 2.75 -1.26 11.55
N TYR A 24 2.57 -2.58 11.46
CA TYR A 24 3.59 -3.57 11.85
C TYR A 24 4.63 -3.85 10.76
N LYS A 25 4.62 -3.08 9.67
CA LYS A 25 5.56 -3.20 8.54
C LYS A 25 5.60 -4.62 7.95
N LEU A 26 4.48 -5.33 7.98
CA LEU A 26 4.39 -6.67 7.43
C LEU A 26 4.43 -6.62 5.90
N PRO A 27 4.79 -7.73 5.23
CA PRO A 27 4.62 -7.85 3.78
C PRO A 27 3.16 -7.56 3.37
N PRO A 28 2.91 -7.09 2.14
CA PRO A 28 1.56 -6.78 1.70
C PRO A 28 0.69 -8.02 1.72
N MET A 29 -0.61 -7.82 1.96
CA MET A 29 -1.57 -8.92 1.83
C MET A 29 -1.64 -9.37 0.38
N ARG A 30 -1.68 -10.68 0.17
CA ARG A 30 -1.84 -11.24 -1.18
C ARG A 30 -3.29 -11.66 -1.38
N PHE A 31 -3.93 -11.03 -2.35
CA PHE A 31 -5.27 -11.36 -2.79
C PHE A 31 -5.16 -12.27 -4.02
N SER A 32 -5.75 -13.47 -3.94
CA SER A 32 -5.90 -14.38 -5.06
C SER A 32 -7.39 -14.59 -5.28
N VAL A 33 -7.89 -14.06 -6.39
CA VAL A 33 -9.29 -14.20 -6.80
C VAL A 33 -9.37 -15.33 -7.82
N SER A 34 -10.19 -16.32 -7.52
CA SER A 34 -10.59 -17.40 -8.41
C SER A 34 -12.11 -17.34 -8.59
N GLU A 35 -12.64 -18.00 -9.61
CA GLU A 35 -14.06 -17.92 -10.01
C GLU A 35 -15.04 -18.09 -8.82
N ASN A 36 -14.76 -19.06 -7.93
CA ASN A 36 -15.62 -19.37 -6.79
C ASN A 36 -15.00 -19.05 -5.42
N ARG A 37 -13.82 -18.43 -5.37
CA ARG A 37 -13.10 -18.22 -4.11
C ARG A 37 -12.15 -17.03 -4.17
N THR A 38 -12.20 -16.19 -3.14
CA THR A 38 -11.14 -15.22 -2.85
C THR A 38 -10.32 -15.70 -1.67
N THR A 39 -9.01 -15.85 -1.88
CA THR A 39 -8.06 -16.21 -0.83
C THR A 39 -7.22 -14.99 -0.48
N VAL A 40 -7.20 -14.62 0.80
CA VAL A 40 -6.36 -13.55 1.32
C VAL A 40 -5.27 -14.19 2.19
N THR A 41 -4.01 -14.01 1.80
CA THR A 41 -2.87 -14.49 2.59
C THR A 41 -2.24 -13.32 3.33
N LEU A 42 -2.16 -13.44 4.65
CA LEU A 42 -1.33 -12.58 5.51
C LEU A 42 0.01 -13.26 5.73
N PHE A 43 1.07 -12.45 5.84
CA PHE A 43 2.42 -12.93 6.08
C PHE A 43 2.91 -12.43 7.44
N SER A 44 3.77 -13.23 8.08
CA SER A 44 4.59 -12.75 9.20
C SER A 44 5.60 -11.72 8.71
N TYR A 45 6.22 -11.03 9.67
CA TYR A 45 7.30 -10.09 9.38
C TYR A 45 8.40 -10.77 8.56
N ARG A 46 8.83 -10.09 7.50
CA ARG A 46 10.00 -10.44 6.69
C ARG A 46 10.80 -9.17 6.41
N PRO A 47 12.13 -9.21 6.45
CA PRO A 47 12.95 -8.07 6.10
C PRO A 47 12.76 -7.70 4.62
N LEU A 48 12.91 -6.41 4.29
CA LEU A 48 12.70 -5.90 2.93
C LEU A 48 13.61 -6.57 1.88
N SER A 49 14.75 -7.10 2.29
CA SER A 49 15.67 -7.89 1.46
C SER A 49 15.04 -9.17 0.92
N GLU A 50 14.11 -9.79 1.65
CA GLU A 50 13.41 -11.02 1.28
C GLU A 50 12.10 -10.76 0.52
N ILE A 51 11.67 -9.50 0.45
CA ILE A 51 10.44 -9.10 -0.24
C ILE A 51 10.74 -8.90 -1.72
N ASN A 52 10.00 -9.61 -2.58
CA ASN A 52 10.21 -9.58 -4.02
C ASN A 52 9.70 -8.25 -4.63
N LYS A 53 10.14 -7.91 -5.86
CA LYS A 53 9.74 -6.68 -6.55
C LYS A 53 8.21 -6.53 -6.64
N GLN A 54 7.49 -7.59 -6.98
CA GLN A 54 6.03 -7.58 -7.06
C GLN A 54 5.36 -7.30 -5.71
N GLU A 55 5.90 -7.84 -4.62
CA GLU A 55 5.39 -7.56 -3.28
C GLU A 55 5.68 -6.11 -2.89
N ARG A 56 6.83 -5.54 -3.26
CA ARG A 56 7.10 -4.11 -3.03
C ARG A 56 6.11 -3.22 -3.79
N LEU A 57 5.74 -3.59 -5.01
CA LEU A 57 4.70 -2.91 -5.79
C LEU A 57 3.32 -3.04 -5.16
N ALA A 58 2.95 -4.24 -4.69
CA ALA A 58 1.69 -4.45 -3.99
C ALA A 58 1.62 -3.64 -2.68
N ALA A 59 2.72 -3.54 -1.94
CA ALA A 59 2.81 -2.72 -0.74
C ALA A 59 2.63 -1.22 -1.06
N CYS A 60 3.25 -0.75 -2.15
CA CYS A 60 3.07 0.62 -2.65
C CYS A 60 1.62 0.92 -2.99
N TYR A 61 0.97 0.02 -3.74
CA TYR A 61 -0.44 0.16 -4.10
C TYR A 61 -1.37 0.15 -2.89
N GLN A 62 -1.19 -0.81 -1.98
CA GLN A 62 -2.00 -0.90 -0.75
C GLN A 62 -1.84 0.37 0.11
N HIS A 63 -0.63 0.88 0.24
CA HIS A 63 -0.37 2.12 0.96
C HIS A 63 -1.07 3.33 0.31
N ALA A 64 -1.04 3.44 -1.02
CA ALA A 64 -1.76 4.48 -1.74
C ALA A 64 -3.28 4.41 -1.51
N CYS A 65 -3.85 3.20 -1.52
CA CYS A 65 -5.27 2.97 -1.24
C CYS A 65 -5.64 3.37 0.19
N ILE A 66 -4.85 2.94 1.18
CA ILE A 66 -5.09 3.26 2.60
C ILE A 66 -5.04 4.78 2.80
N LYS A 67 -4.03 5.45 2.23
CA LYS A 67 -3.89 6.91 2.31
C LYS A 67 -5.11 7.61 1.71
N TYR A 68 -5.47 7.26 0.48
CA TYR A 68 -6.60 7.88 -0.22
C TYR A 68 -7.92 7.70 0.54
N VAL A 69 -8.22 6.48 1.00
CA VAL A 69 -9.46 6.20 1.77
C VAL A 69 -9.46 6.92 3.12
N SER A 70 -8.28 7.21 3.68
CA SER A 70 -8.14 7.99 4.92
C SER A 70 -8.20 9.51 4.68
N GLY A 71 -8.39 9.98 3.44
CA GLY A 71 -8.38 11.40 3.08
C GLY A 71 -6.97 12.02 2.94
N ASP A 72 -5.93 11.18 3.02
CA ASP A 72 -4.53 11.55 2.81
C ASP A 72 -4.07 11.17 1.40
N LEU A 73 -2.90 11.66 0.99
CA LEU A 73 -2.26 11.24 -0.27
C LEU A 73 -0.90 10.63 0.00
N MET A 74 -0.53 9.63 -0.80
CA MET A 74 0.76 8.98 -0.66
C MET A 74 1.89 9.93 -1.09
N THR A 75 2.99 9.95 -0.33
CA THR A 75 4.19 10.70 -0.65
C THR A 75 5.41 9.79 -0.65
N ASN A 76 6.53 10.26 -1.18
CA ASN A 76 7.82 9.56 -1.07
C ASN A 76 8.18 9.28 0.39
N GLN A 77 7.87 10.21 1.29
CA GLN A 77 8.15 10.06 2.71
C GLN A 77 7.28 8.98 3.35
N SER A 78 5.97 8.99 3.10
CA SER A 78 5.05 8.02 3.70
C SER A 78 5.35 6.60 3.24
N LEU A 79 5.65 6.40 1.95
CA LEU A 79 6.02 5.08 1.43
C LEU A 79 7.36 4.59 2.00
N ARG A 80 8.32 5.49 2.24
CA ARG A 80 9.58 5.16 2.88
C ARG A 80 9.37 4.67 4.33
N GLU A 81 8.53 5.36 5.08
CA GLU A 81 8.16 4.99 6.46
C GLU A 81 7.47 3.62 6.48
N ARG A 82 6.56 3.37 5.52
CA ARG A 82 5.89 2.08 5.32
C ARG A 82 6.86 0.92 5.12
N LEU A 83 7.85 1.09 4.26
CA LEU A 83 8.81 0.04 3.93
C LEU A 83 9.98 -0.03 4.93
N GLY A 84 10.05 0.88 5.91
CA GLY A 84 11.11 0.92 6.91
C GLY A 84 12.48 1.24 6.32
N VAL A 85 12.53 2.00 5.23
CA VAL A 85 13.78 2.27 4.49
C VAL A 85 14.49 3.50 5.07
N GLU A 86 15.79 3.38 5.33
CA GLU A 86 16.60 4.51 5.78
C GLU A 86 16.61 5.67 4.76
N GLN A 87 16.81 6.90 5.24
CA GLN A 87 16.80 8.08 4.37
C GLN A 87 17.86 8.04 3.27
N LYS A 88 18.99 7.38 3.52
CA LYS A 88 20.08 7.19 2.56
C LYS A 88 19.65 6.36 1.33
N ASN A 89 18.65 5.49 1.50
CA ASN A 89 18.14 4.60 0.45
C ASN A 89 16.90 5.17 -0.26
N TYR A 90 16.75 6.50 -0.30
CA TYR A 90 15.67 7.17 -1.05
C TYR A 90 15.55 6.74 -2.52
N PRO A 91 16.63 6.42 -3.28
CA PRO A 91 16.48 6.05 -4.70
C PRO A 91 15.67 4.78 -4.92
N MET A 92 15.68 3.87 -3.93
CA MET A 92 14.90 2.63 -3.96
C MET A 92 13.40 2.93 -3.96
N ILE A 93 12.96 3.88 -3.15
CA ILE A 93 11.56 4.29 -3.03
C ILE A 93 11.09 4.95 -4.33
N SER A 94 11.87 5.87 -4.87
CA SER A 94 11.56 6.52 -6.15
C SER A 94 11.43 5.50 -7.29
N ARG A 95 12.26 4.45 -7.29
CA ARG A 95 12.16 3.37 -8.28
C ARG A 95 10.86 2.56 -8.14
N ILE A 96 10.45 2.23 -6.90
CA ILE A 96 9.19 1.51 -6.64
C ILE A 96 7.98 2.33 -7.08
N ILE A 97 7.99 3.64 -6.82
CA ILE A 97 6.91 4.53 -7.26
C ILE A 97 6.85 4.58 -8.78
N LYS A 98 8.00 4.74 -9.44
CA LYS A 98 8.07 4.73 -10.91
C LYS A 98 7.53 3.41 -11.48
N ASP A 99 7.99 2.28 -10.96
CA ASP A 99 7.50 0.95 -11.37
C ASP A 99 5.98 0.82 -11.12
N GLY A 100 5.44 1.46 -10.07
CA GLY A 100 4.01 1.48 -9.75
C GLY A 100 3.17 2.32 -10.71
N ILE A 101 3.71 3.46 -11.15
CA ILE A 101 3.11 4.30 -12.20
C ILE A 101 3.14 3.54 -13.53
N ASP A 102 4.29 2.97 -13.91
CA ASP A 102 4.47 2.20 -15.14
C ASP A 102 3.53 0.98 -15.19
N SER A 103 3.19 0.41 -14.03
CA SER A 103 2.27 -0.73 -13.89
C SER A 103 0.79 -0.33 -13.76
N ASN A 104 0.44 0.97 -13.91
CA ASN A 104 -0.93 1.51 -13.71
C ASN A 104 -1.55 1.14 -12.35
N LEU A 105 -0.73 1.02 -11.29
CA LEU A 105 -1.24 0.81 -9.93
C LEU A 105 -1.55 2.13 -9.23
N ILE A 106 -0.71 3.13 -9.49
CA ILE A 106 -0.81 4.47 -8.91
C ILE A 106 -0.65 5.52 -10.01
N LYS A 107 -1.11 6.73 -9.74
CA LYS A 107 -0.88 7.90 -10.59
C LYS A 107 -0.56 9.13 -9.75
N GLU A 108 -0.02 10.16 -10.39
CA GLU A 108 0.21 11.45 -9.74
C GLU A 108 -1.13 12.13 -9.47
N ALA A 109 -1.27 12.69 -8.27
CA ALA A 109 -2.49 13.39 -7.86
C ALA A 109 -2.68 14.70 -8.63
N ASP A 110 -1.58 15.35 -9.01
CA ASP A 110 -1.56 16.60 -9.77
C ASP A 110 -0.44 16.52 -10.84
N PRO A 111 -0.78 16.16 -12.08
CA PRO A 111 0.18 16.04 -13.18
C PRO A 111 0.82 17.37 -13.61
N GLU A 112 0.19 18.51 -13.30
CA GLU A 112 0.67 19.85 -13.67
C GLU A 112 1.65 20.42 -12.63
N ASN A 113 1.85 19.72 -11.51
CA ASN A 113 2.71 20.19 -10.45
C ASN A 113 4.19 20.18 -10.86
N LYS A 114 4.71 21.37 -11.17
CA LYS A 114 6.12 21.58 -11.55
C LYS A 114 7.10 21.27 -10.41
N ASN A 115 6.64 21.23 -9.15
CA ASN A 115 7.50 21.03 -8.00
C ASN A 115 7.61 19.54 -7.64
N ARG A 116 8.63 18.88 -8.19
CA ARG A 116 8.95 17.46 -7.93
C ARG A 116 9.17 17.12 -6.45
N ARG A 117 9.38 18.11 -5.58
CA ARG A 117 9.60 17.91 -4.15
C ARG A 117 8.33 17.56 -3.37
N TYR A 118 7.15 17.96 -3.88
CA TYR A 118 5.85 17.77 -3.23
C TYR A 118 4.89 16.93 -4.06
N VAL A 119 5.42 16.02 -4.88
CA VAL A 119 4.58 15.10 -5.65
C VAL A 119 3.84 14.17 -4.70
N LYS A 120 2.53 14.06 -4.94
CA LYS A 120 1.62 13.19 -4.22
C LYS A 120 1.05 12.17 -5.20
N TYR A 121 0.74 11.00 -4.70
CA TYR A 121 0.27 9.87 -5.49
C TYR A 121 -1.04 9.34 -4.95
N ILE A 122 -1.89 8.89 -5.86
CA ILE A 122 -3.19 8.26 -5.60
C ILE A 122 -3.28 6.91 -6.30
N PRO A 123 -4.19 6.02 -5.86
CA PRO A 123 -4.51 4.82 -6.61
C PRO A 123 -4.95 5.15 -8.04
N TYR A 124 -4.65 4.28 -8.99
CA TYR A 124 -4.94 4.54 -10.40
C TYR A 124 -6.43 4.82 -10.70
N TRP A 125 -7.32 4.10 -10.02
CA TRP A 125 -8.78 4.19 -10.18
C TRP A 125 -9.41 5.44 -9.53
N ALA A 126 -8.64 6.19 -8.74
CA ALA A 126 -9.13 7.27 -7.88
C ALA A 126 -9.18 8.64 -8.56
#